data_AF-A0A1W1YHQ6-F1
#
_entry.id   AF-A0A1W1YHQ6-F1
#
_cell.length_a   1.000
_cell.length_b   1.000
_cell.length_c   1.000
_cell.angle_alpha   90.00
_cell.angle_beta   90.00
_cell.angle_gamma   90.00
#
_symmetry.space_group_name_H-M   'P 1'
#
loop_
_entity.id
_entity.type
_entity.pdbx_description
1 polymer ?
#
loop_
_entity_poly.entity_id
_entity_poly.type
_entity_poly.pdbx_seq_one_letter_code
_entity_poly.pdbx_strand_id
1 'polypeptide(L)'
;MKRTTTRAATVLGLAATLSMGAASLGYADGSDEPTYREYKAQTYQDPTDRQYIVNGDIPLAGEKQLREFYQELVNPQYESQLIVNTVYGKDDIWSASQAQKLTYCVSDSFGSDKAAIVSAMQAGGNQWEAASSGVDFTYDSSQDASCTTRNSNVLFSVEPVSGANYVARAFFPSTAKSTRNVLVNTDQIFSSGWSAENVLAHELGHALGFRHEHTRPEAGTCFEDNNWRPLTP
;
A
#
# COMPACT_ATOMS: atom_id res chain seq x y z
N MET A 1 -35.54 7.79 -37.14
CA MET A 1 -34.30 6.96 -37.20
C MET A 1 -33.19 7.68 -36.45
N LYS A 2 -32.94 7.29 -35.19
CA LYS A 2 -31.79 7.77 -34.41
C LYS A 2 -30.63 6.80 -34.67
N ARG A 3 -29.56 7.26 -35.31
CA ARG A 3 -28.35 6.47 -35.55
C ARG A 3 -27.51 6.45 -34.28
N THR A 4 -27.41 5.26 -33.70
CA THR A 4 -26.46 4.87 -32.66
C THR A 4 -25.05 4.90 -33.23
N THR A 5 -24.18 5.74 -32.68
CA THR A 5 -22.73 5.63 -32.88
C THR A 5 -22.13 4.89 -31.70
N THR A 6 -21.89 3.60 -31.90
CA THR A 6 -21.03 2.74 -31.07
C THR A 6 -19.65 3.39 -31.00
N ARG A 7 -19.20 3.82 -29.81
CA ARG A 7 -17.81 4.22 -29.59
C ARG A 7 -17.07 3.05 -28.97
N ALA A 8 -16.06 2.60 -29.69
CA ALA A 8 -15.11 1.58 -29.28
C ALA A 8 -14.35 2.06 -28.03
N ALA A 9 -14.28 1.22 -27.01
CA ALA A 9 -13.35 1.38 -25.92
C ALA A 9 -11.96 1.02 -26.45
N THR A 10 -11.09 2.01 -26.61
CA THR A 10 -9.71 1.77 -27.01
C THR A 10 -8.95 1.25 -25.80
N VAL A 11 -8.58 -0.02 -25.88
CA VAL A 11 -7.63 -0.70 -24.99
C VAL A 11 -6.28 0.01 -25.10
N LEU A 12 -5.76 0.55 -24.00
CA LEU A 12 -4.31 0.79 -23.87
C LEU A 12 -3.71 -0.32 -23.01
N GLY A 13 -3.30 -1.40 -23.67
CA GLY A 13 -2.13 -2.14 -23.27
C GLY A 13 -0.97 -1.59 -24.10
N LEU A 14 0.09 -1.12 -23.46
CA LEU A 14 1.31 -0.73 -24.16
C LEU A 14 2.52 -1.33 -23.45
N ALA A 15 2.99 -2.41 -24.05
CA ALA A 15 4.32 -2.96 -23.88
C ALA A 15 5.38 -2.01 -24.47
N ALA A 16 6.58 -2.03 -23.88
CA ALA A 16 7.72 -1.20 -24.22
C ALA A 16 8.26 -1.43 -25.64
N THR A 17 8.76 -0.37 -26.30
CA THR A 17 10.19 -0.14 -26.64
C THR A 17 10.39 0.95 -27.72
N LEU A 18 11.57 1.59 -27.64
CA LEU A 18 12.34 2.35 -28.65
C LEU A 18 12.32 3.89 -28.63
N SER A 19 13.53 4.38 -28.93
CA SER A 19 14.18 5.64 -28.59
C SER A 19 14.20 6.69 -29.71
N MET A 20 14.50 7.93 -29.29
CA MET A 20 14.96 9.12 -30.06
C MET A 20 13.90 10.01 -30.72
N GLY A 21 14.02 11.32 -30.44
CA GLY A 21 13.57 12.39 -31.32
C GLY A 21 12.80 13.48 -30.60
N ALA A 22 13.47 14.59 -30.30
CA ALA A 22 12.84 15.83 -29.87
C ALA A 22 11.87 16.34 -30.95
N ALA A 23 10.57 16.28 -30.65
CA ALA A 23 9.54 17.08 -31.31
C ALA A 23 8.51 17.43 -30.24
N SER A 24 8.40 18.73 -29.96
CA SER A 24 7.34 19.34 -29.16
C SER A 24 5.97 18.86 -29.64
N LEU A 25 5.37 17.93 -28.90
CA LEU A 25 3.99 17.48 -29.09
C LEU A 25 3.14 18.11 -27.99
N GLY A 26 2.14 18.86 -28.43
CA GLY A 26 1.27 19.64 -27.59
C GLY A 26 0.63 18.82 -26.49
N TYR A 27 0.55 19.43 -25.32
CA TYR A 27 -0.32 19.00 -24.23
C TYR A 27 -1.73 18.80 -24.77
N ALA A 28 -2.14 17.54 -24.93
CA ALA A 28 -3.54 17.17 -24.96
C ALA A 28 -4.02 17.23 -23.50
N ASP A 29 -4.42 18.43 -23.10
CA ASP A 29 -5.21 18.70 -21.91
C ASP A 29 -6.60 18.05 -22.09
N GLY A 30 -6.96 17.13 -21.20
CA GLY A 30 -8.27 16.46 -21.23
C GLY A 30 -8.26 14.98 -20.85
N SER A 31 -7.78 14.62 -19.66
CA SER A 31 -8.40 13.51 -18.94
C SER A 31 -9.40 14.11 -17.96
N ASP A 32 -10.69 14.10 -18.29
CA ASP A 32 -11.72 14.35 -17.29
C ASP A 32 -11.47 13.40 -16.11
N GLU A 33 -11.41 13.95 -14.91
CA GLU A 33 -11.26 13.19 -13.68
C GLU A 33 -12.29 12.06 -13.62
N PRO A 34 -11.89 10.79 -13.43
CA PRO A 34 -12.81 9.68 -13.51
C PRO A 34 -13.90 9.84 -12.47
N THR A 35 -15.15 9.54 -12.81
CA THR A 35 -16.23 9.51 -11.81
C THR A 35 -15.93 8.44 -10.75
N TYR A 36 -16.48 8.59 -9.54
CA TYR A 36 -16.31 7.56 -8.50
C TYR A 36 -16.65 6.14 -8.99
N ARG A 37 -17.67 6.02 -9.84
CA ARG A 37 -18.08 4.74 -10.41
C ARG A 37 -17.00 4.14 -11.32
N GLU A 38 -16.37 4.97 -12.14
CA GLU A 38 -15.26 4.55 -13.02
C GLU A 38 -14.02 4.22 -12.21
N TYR A 39 -13.68 5.07 -11.23
CA TYR A 39 -12.57 4.82 -10.30
C TYR A 39 -12.73 3.46 -9.61
N LYS A 40 -13.86 3.24 -8.93
CA LYS A 40 -14.16 1.95 -8.25
C LYS A 40 -14.10 0.75 -9.20
N ALA A 41 -14.58 0.89 -10.43
CA ALA A 41 -14.59 -0.21 -11.40
C ALA A 41 -13.17 -0.59 -11.87
N GLN A 42 -12.22 0.35 -11.78
CA GLN A 42 -10.83 0.17 -12.17
C GLN A 42 -9.92 -0.17 -10.98
N THR A 43 -10.33 0.15 -9.75
CA THR A 43 -9.56 -0.17 -8.55
C THR A 43 -9.46 -1.69 -8.37
N TYR A 44 -8.23 -2.19 -8.26
CA TYR A 44 -7.97 -3.59 -7.97
C TYR A 44 -8.58 -3.96 -6.61
N GLN A 45 -9.27 -5.09 -6.55
CA GLN A 45 -9.78 -5.66 -5.32
C GLN A 45 -9.06 -6.97 -5.05
N ASP A 46 -8.32 -7.03 -3.96
CA ASP A 46 -7.55 -8.21 -3.57
C ASP A 46 -8.52 -9.39 -3.35
N PRO A 47 -8.36 -10.52 -4.08
CA PRO A 47 -9.24 -11.67 -3.91
C PRO A 47 -9.08 -12.35 -2.55
N THR A 48 -7.96 -12.11 -1.84
CA THR A 48 -7.62 -12.73 -0.55
C THR A 48 -8.56 -12.27 0.55
N ASP A 49 -8.83 -10.97 0.63
CA ASP A 49 -9.61 -10.37 1.72
C ASP A 49 -10.63 -9.32 1.26
N ARG A 50 -10.77 -9.13 -0.06
CA ARG A 50 -11.74 -8.24 -0.70
C ARG A 50 -11.49 -6.75 -0.42
N GLN A 51 -10.31 -6.38 0.08
CA GLN A 51 -9.94 -4.98 0.24
C GLN A 51 -9.62 -4.34 -1.11
N TYR A 52 -9.97 -3.06 -1.28
CA TYR A 52 -9.56 -2.30 -2.46
C TYR A 52 -8.11 -1.88 -2.28
N ILE A 53 -7.27 -2.11 -3.28
CA ILE A 53 -5.86 -1.69 -3.24
C ILE A 53 -5.74 -0.41 -4.04
N VAL A 54 -5.32 0.65 -3.35
CA VAL A 54 -5.02 1.95 -3.93
C VAL A 54 -3.53 2.22 -3.77
N ASN A 55 -2.96 3.04 -4.65
CA ASN A 55 -1.55 3.39 -4.67
C ASN A 55 -0.53 2.25 -4.75
N GLY A 56 -1.00 1.05 -5.08
CA GLY A 56 -0.16 -0.13 -5.21
C GLY A 56 -0.18 -1.03 -3.99
N ASP A 57 -0.36 -0.51 -2.78
CA ASP A 57 -0.09 -1.25 -1.54
C ASP A 57 -0.98 -0.83 -0.35
N ILE A 58 -1.94 0.07 -0.54
CA ILE A 58 -2.80 0.57 0.53
C ILE A 58 -4.16 -0.14 0.47
N PRO A 59 -4.50 -0.98 1.47
CA PRO A 59 -5.78 -1.66 1.52
C PRO A 59 -6.86 -0.80 2.19
N LEU A 60 -7.94 -0.53 1.44
CA LEU A 60 -9.13 0.14 1.94
C LEU A 60 -10.27 -0.86 2.16
N ALA A 61 -10.82 -0.83 3.37
CA ALA A 61 -11.95 -1.63 3.80
C ALA A 61 -13.26 -1.14 3.17
N GLY A 62 -13.60 -1.75 2.03
CA GLY A 62 -14.89 -1.61 1.39
C GLY A 62 -15.15 -0.24 0.75
N GLU A 63 -16.40 -0.04 0.33
CA GLU A 63 -16.77 1.10 -0.52
C GLU A 63 -16.69 2.45 0.19
N LYS A 64 -16.94 2.48 1.51
CA LYS A 64 -16.90 3.72 2.29
C LYS A 64 -15.51 4.35 2.26
N GLN A 65 -14.49 3.58 2.65
CA GLN A 65 -13.10 4.08 2.67
C GLN A 65 -12.61 4.41 1.26
N LEU A 66 -12.96 3.59 0.25
CA LEU A 66 -12.66 3.91 -1.15
C LEU A 66 -13.28 5.24 -1.61
N ARG A 67 -14.48 5.57 -1.11
CA ARG A 67 -15.16 6.82 -1.44
C ARG A 67 -14.56 8.02 -0.73
N GLU A 68 -14.19 7.88 0.54
CA GLU A 68 -13.47 8.90 1.30
C GLU A 68 -12.15 9.21 0.58
N PHE A 69 -11.39 8.17 0.25
CA PHE A 69 -10.18 8.27 -0.54
C PHE A 69 -10.38 8.98 -1.88
N TYR A 70 -11.42 8.61 -2.64
CA TYR A 70 -11.73 9.24 -3.92
C TYR A 70 -12.15 10.71 -3.77
N GLN A 71 -12.93 11.07 -2.76
CA GLN A 71 -13.34 12.47 -2.55
C GLN A 71 -12.15 13.40 -2.32
N GLU A 72 -11.11 12.82 -1.74
CA GLU A 72 -9.89 13.48 -1.44
C GLU A 72 -8.90 13.43 -2.62
N LEU A 73 -8.94 12.36 -3.43
CA LEU A 73 -8.34 12.27 -4.77
C LEU A 73 -8.65 13.48 -5.65
N VAL A 74 -9.93 13.84 -5.66
CA VAL A 74 -10.46 14.85 -6.59
C VAL A 74 -10.40 16.29 -6.08
N ASN A 75 -9.69 16.52 -4.96
CA ASN A 75 -9.61 17.83 -4.33
C ASN A 75 -8.22 18.46 -4.58
N PRO A 76 -8.15 19.66 -5.21
CA PRO A 76 -6.90 20.17 -5.77
C PRO A 76 -6.10 21.02 -4.76
N GLN A 77 -5.32 20.42 -3.85
CA GLN A 77 -4.30 21.16 -3.09
C GLN A 77 -3.01 20.37 -2.73
N TYR A 78 -1.93 20.69 -3.47
CA TYR A 78 -0.49 20.80 -3.12
C TYR A 78 0.34 19.61 -2.59
N GLU A 79 1.67 19.78 -2.76
CA GLU A 79 2.78 18.82 -2.66
C GLU A 79 3.50 18.69 -1.30
N SER A 80 4.07 17.49 -1.12
CA SER A 80 5.32 17.10 -0.43
C SER A 80 5.43 17.30 1.09
N GLN A 81 5.36 16.17 1.82
CA GLN A 81 6.08 15.84 3.07
C GLN A 81 5.80 14.38 3.48
N LEU A 82 6.54 13.85 4.46
CA LEU A 82 6.21 12.61 5.18
C LEU A 82 4.88 12.82 5.92
N ILE A 83 3.83 12.10 5.51
CA ILE A 83 2.45 12.33 5.96
C ILE A 83 1.93 11.17 6.81
N VAL A 84 1.14 11.51 7.84
CA VAL A 84 0.51 10.55 8.76
C VAL A 84 -0.92 10.29 8.31
N ASN A 85 -1.30 9.04 8.12
CA ASN A 85 -2.69 8.63 7.94
C ASN A 85 -3.52 9.21 9.07
N THR A 86 -4.70 9.77 8.80
CA THR A 86 -5.62 10.13 9.86
C THR A 86 -6.95 9.44 9.67
N VAL A 87 -7.66 9.23 10.77
CA VAL A 87 -9.01 8.66 10.79
C VAL A 87 -9.91 9.62 11.54
N TYR A 88 -10.91 10.17 10.85
CA TYR A 88 -11.79 11.24 11.37
C TYR A 88 -11.00 12.47 11.86
N GLY A 89 -9.99 12.92 11.09
CA GLY A 89 -9.17 14.09 11.40
C GLY A 89 -8.17 13.94 12.55
N LYS A 90 -7.84 12.70 12.96
CA LYS A 90 -6.83 12.42 13.99
C LYS A 90 -5.77 11.45 13.48
N ASP A 91 -4.51 11.74 13.79
CA ASP A 91 -3.36 10.87 13.49
C ASP A 91 -3.68 9.42 13.85
N ASP A 92 -3.66 8.55 12.85
CA ASP A 92 -3.82 7.11 12.97
C ASP A 92 -2.48 6.49 13.32
N ILE A 93 -2.10 6.68 14.57
CA ILE A 93 -0.82 6.25 15.13
C ILE A 93 -1.07 5.37 16.35
N TRP A 94 -0.12 4.49 16.63
CA TRP A 94 -0.09 3.74 17.89
C TRP A 94 0.09 4.68 19.09
N SER A 95 -0.43 4.27 20.24
CA SER A 95 0.01 4.87 21.49
C SER A 95 1.51 4.63 21.65
N ALA A 96 2.23 5.53 22.34
CA ALA A 96 3.67 5.39 22.56
C ALA A 96 4.05 4.01 23.16
N SER A 97 3.22 3.50 24.09
CA SER A 97 3.39 2.17 24.68
C SER A 97 3.19 1.01 23.71
N GLN A 98 2.31 1.17 22.70
CA GLN A 98 2.04 0.15 21.71
C GLN A 98 3.07 0.17 20.58
N ALA A 99 3.57 1.36 20.21
CA ALA A 99 4.63 1.54 19.22
C ALA A 99 5.93 0.83 19.63
N GLN A 100 6.21 0.75 20.93
CA GLN A 100 7.35 0.01 21.50
C GLN A 100 7.09 -1.49 21.70
N LYS A 101 6.02 -2.05 21.12
CA LYS A 101 5.70 -3.48 21.23
C LYS A 101 4.84 -3.98 20.07
N LEU A 102 5.31 -3.77 18.84
CA LEU A 102 4.61 -4.20 17.63
C LEU A 102 4.95 -5.66 17.33
N THR A 103 4.27 -6.59 17.99
CA THR A 103 4.54 -8.03 17.84
C THR A 103 4.04 -8.57 16.50
N TYR A 104 4.86 -9.36 15.83
CA TYR A 104 4.50 -10.01 14.56
C TYR A 104 5.01 -11.44 14.49
N CYS A 105 4.42 -12.22 13.58
CA CYS A 105 4.88 -13.54 13.20
C CYS A 105 5.09 -13.59 11.68
N VAL A 106 5.77 -14.63 11.20
CA VAL A 106 5.98 -14.87 9.76
C VAL A 106 5.50 -16.27 9.41
N SER A 107 4.48 -16.35 8.54
CA SER A 107 3.80 -17.62 8.23
C SER A 107 4.73 -18.70 7.71
N ASP A 108 4.56 -19.93 8.19
CA ASP A 108 5.19 -21.12 7.61
C ASP A 108 4.79 -21.34 6.14
N SER A 109 3.69 -20.72 5.70
CA SER A 109 3.20 -20.81 4.32
C SER A 109 4.15 -20.21 3.28
N PHE A 110 5.13 -19.40 3.69
CA PHE A 110 6.21 -18.93 2.80
C PHE A 110 7.11 -20.06 2.30
N GLY A 111 7.06 -21.26 2.91
CA GLY A 111 7.84 -22.40 2.46
C GLY A 111 9.35 -22.11 2.44
N SER A 112 9.99 -22.34 1.29
CA SER A 112 11.43 -22.10 1.11
C SER A 112 11.84 -20.64 1.30
N ASP A 113 10.92 -19.71 1.06
CA ASP A 113 11.22 -18.27 1.09
C ASP A 113 11.15 -17.70 2.50
N LYS A 114 10.65 -18.47 3.47
CA LYS A 114 10.40 -18.00 4.84
C LYS A 114 11.64 -17.37 5.47
N ALA A 115 12.80 -18.01 5.35
CA ALA A 115 14.03 -17.52 5.96
C ALA A 115 14.45 -16.15 5.39
N ALA A 116 14.23 -15.93 4.09
CA ALA A 116 14.50 -14.66 3.44
C ALA A 116 13.51 -13.57 3.90
N ILE A 117 12.22 -13.91 4.02
CA ILE A 117 11.20 -12.97 4.51
C ILE A 117 11.42 -12.60 5.98
N VAL A 118 11.77 -13.55 6.85
CA VAL A 118 12.12 -13.27 8.26
C VAL A 118 13.30 -12.28 8.31
N SER A 119 14.35 -12.54 7.52
CA SER A 119 15.54 -11.68 7.48
C SER A 119 15.20 -10.27 6.98
N ALA A 120 14.37 -10.17 5.93
CA ALA A 120 13.96 -8.90 5.35
C ALA A 120 13.01 -8.10 6.28
N MET A 121 12.09 -8.76 6.98
CA MET A 121 11.24 -8.13 8.01
C MET A 121 12.08 -7.56 9.16
N GLN A 122 13.06 -8.33 9.65
CA GLN A 122 13.98 -7.86 10.69
C GLN A 122 14.81 -6.68 10.21
N ALA A 123 15.40 -6.76 9.01
CA ALA A 123 16.18 -5.67 8.44
C ALA A 123 15.35 -4.41 8.22
N GLY A 124 14.12 -4.53 7.71
CA GLY A 124 13.21 -3.41 7.52
C GLY A 124 12.76 -2.76 8.83
N GLY A 125 12.42 -3.56 9.84
CA GLY A 125 12.08 -3.07 11.18
C GLY A 125 13.25 -2.31 11.83
N ASN A 126 14.46 -2.85 11.72
CA ASN A 126 15.67 -2.22 12.23
C ASN A 126 15.93 -0.82 11.65
N GLN A 127 15.47 -0.51 10.42
CA GLN A 127 15.61 0.84 9.86
C GLN A 127 14.81 1.87 10.68
N TRP A 128 13.59 1.51 11.07
CA TRP A 128 12.73 2.36 11.90
C TRP A 128 13.23 2.47 13.34
N GLU A 129 13.66 1.35 13.92
CA GLU A 129 14.19 1.31 15.29
C GLU A 129 15.52 2.06 15.43
N ALA A 130 16.36 2.04 14.38
CA ALA A 130 17.59 2.85 14.34
C ALA A 130 17.28 4.36 14.23
N ALA A 131 16.17 4.73 13.57
CA ALA A 131 15.74 6.11 13.45
C ALA A 131 15.05 6.64 14.73
N SER A 132 14.44 5.76 15.54
CA SER A 132 13.74 6.14 16.76
C SER A 132 13.66 5.01 17.79
N SER A 133 14.05 5.31 19.03
CA SER A 133 13.83 4.42 20.18
C SER A 133 12.37 4.31 20.64
N GLY A 134 11.46 5.03 19.96
CA GLY A 134 10.02 4.99 20.21
C GLY A 134 9.27 3.86 19.51
N VAL A 135 9.97 3.06 18.69
CA VAL A 135 9.39 1.97 17.90
C VAL A 135 10.15 0.68 18.20
N ASP A 136 9.44 -0.45 18.25
CA ASP A 136 10.02 -1.80 18.39
C ASP A 136 9.11 -2.83 17.70
N PHE A 137 9.65 -3.52 16.69
CA PHE A 137 9.05 -4.61 15.95
C PHE A 137 9.57 -5.96 16.47
N THR A 138 8.77 -6.61 17.30
CA THR A 138 9.17 -7.87 17.95
C THR A 138 8.66 -9.09 17.18
N TYR A 139 9.58 -9.84 16.56
CA TYR A 139 9.26 -11.13 15.94
C TYR A 139 9.04 -12.22 16.99
N ASP A 140 7.88 -12.88 16.94
CA ASP A 140 7.56 -14.06 17.75
C ASP A 140 7.42 -15.31 16.87
N SER A 141 8.54 -16.01 16.70
CA SER A 141 8.60 -17.25 15.91
C SER A 141 7.77 -18.40 16.49
N SER A 142 7.39 -18.34 17.77
CA SER A 142 6.52 -19.37 18.37
C SER A 142 5.11 -19.36 17.78
N GLN A 143 4.75 -18.29 17.06
CA GLN A 143 3.43 -18.06 16.49
C GLN A 143 3.35 -18.40 14.98
N ASP A 144 4.46 -18.74 14.33
CA ASP A 144 4.57 -18.88 12.88
C ASP A 144 3.64 -19.94 12.27
N ALA A 145 3.49 -21.08 12.94
CA ALA A 145 2.65 -22.19 12.49
C ALA A 145 1.16 -21.81 12.39
N SER A 146 0.75 -20.73 13.05
CA SER A 146 -0.63 -20.21 13.01
C SER A 146 -0.67 -18.74 12.60
N CYS A 147 0.38 -18.25 11.95
CA CYS A 147 0.52 -16.84 11.63
C CYS A 147 -0.45 -16.40 10.52
N THR A 148 -1.58 -15.87 10.97
CA THR A 148 -2.68 -15.37 10.15
C THR A 148 -3.35 -14.22 10.90
N THR A 149 -4.24 -13.48 10.22
CA THR A 149 -5.02 -12.41 10.87
C THR A 149 -5.91 -12.90 12.03
N ARG A 150 -6.13 -14.21 12.15
CA ARG A 150 -6.86 -14.85 13.27
C ARG A 150 -6.01 -15.03 14.53
N ASN A 151 -4.69 -14.96 14.43
CA ASN A 151 -3.82 -15.13 15.59
C ASN A 151 -3.84 -13.86 16.46
N SER A 152 -4.41 -13.97 17.66
CA SER A 152 -4.53 -12.88 18.63
C SER A 152 -3.32 -12.70 19.55
N ASN A 153 -2.31 -13.58 19.46
CA ASN A 153 -1.08 -13.48 20.28
C ASN A 153 -0.10 -12.45 19.72
N VAL A 154 -0.23 -12.10 18.43
CA VAL A 154 0.56 -11.06 17.76
C VAL A 154 -0.33 -9.91 17.30
N LEU A 155 0.26 -8.72 17.19
CA LEU A 155 -0.44 -7.55 16.66
C LEU A 155 -0.87 -7.79 15.20
N PHE A 156 0.03 -8.28 14.37
CA PHE A 156 -0.22 -8.55 12.94
C PHE A 156 0.51 -9.79 12.44
N SER A 157 0.04 -10.33 11.32
CA SER A 157 0.67 -11.45 10.62
C SER A 157 1.40 -10.98 9.36
N VAL A 158 2.50 -11.65 9.02
CA VAL A 158 3.14 -11.56 7.71
C VAL A 158 2.82 -12.85 6.95
N GLU A 159 2.14 -12.72 5.82
CA GLU A 159 1.58 -13.87 5.07
C GLU A 159 1.94 -13.78 3.58
N PRO A 160 2.17 -14.93 2.91
CA PRO A 160 2.39 -14.93 1.47
C PRO A 160 1.08 -14.69 0.71
N VAL A 161 1.21 -14.09 -0.46
CA VAL A 161 0.18 -14.07 -1.51
C VAL A 161 0.84 -14.37 -2.85
N SER A 162 0.07 -14.90 -3.80
CA SER A 162 0.51 -15.15 -5.17
C SER A 162 -0.46 -14.52 -6.16
N GLY A 163 0.04 -14.04 -7.30
CA GLY A 163 -0.81 -13.45 -8.34
C GLY A 163 -1.46 -12.10 -7.96
N ALA A 164 -0.96 -11.44 -6.93
CA ALA A 164 -1.36 -10.07 -6.59
C ALA A 164 -0.74 -9.05 -7.56
N ASN A 165 -1.40 -7.90 -7.73
CA ASN A 165 -0.91 -6.78 -8.55
C ASN A 165 0.03 -5.83 -7.78
N TYR A 166 0.54 -6.28 -6.64
CA TYR A 166 1.44 -5.54 -5.77
C TYR A 166 2.60 -6.42 -5.32
N VAL A 167 3.70 -5.79 -4.90
CA VAL A 167 4.89 -6.48 -4.40
C VAL A 167 4.72 -6.87 -2.93
N ALA A 168 4.26 -5.93 -2.12
CA ALA A 168 3.75 -6.15 -0.77
C ALA A 168 2.63 -5.14 -0.49
N ARG A 169 1.91 -5.34 0.61
CA ARG A 169 0.98 -4.36 1.17
C ARG A 169 0.90 -4.49 2.67
N ALA A 170 0.59 -3.39 3.34
CA ALA A 170 0.44 -3.31 4.79
C ALA A 170 -0.80 -2.54 5.21
N PHE A 171 -1.11 -2.66 6.50
CA PHE A 171 -2.26 -2.03 7.14
C PHE A 171 -1.87 -0.70 7.78
N PHE A 172 -2.87 0.10 8.16
CA PHE A 172 -2.70 1.24 9.06
C PHE A 172 -3.11 0.90 10.51
N PRO A 173 -2.67 1.64 11.53
CA PRO A 173 -2.95 1.29 12.94
C PRO A 173 -4.43 1.07 13.28
N SER A 174 -5.34 1.80 12.64
CA SER A 174 -6.80 1.65 12.79
C SER A 174 -7.39 0.41 12.12
N THR A 175 -6.67 -0.26 11.21
CA THR A 175 -7.15 -1.45 10.50
C THR A 175 -7.57 -2.52 11.50
N ALA A 176 -8.76 -3.10 11.30
CA ALA A 176 -9.30 -4.12 12.19
C ALA A 176 -8.38 -5.35 12.23
N LYS A 177 -8.25 -6.00 13.40
CA LYS A 177 -7.36 -7.17 13.59
C LYS A 177 -7.59 -8.28 12.55
N SER A 178 -8.85 -8.49 12.13
CA SER A 178 -9.23 -9.50 11.13
C SER A 178 -8.60 -9.29 9.75
N THR A 179 -8.11 -8.09 9.46
CA THR A 179 -7.45 -7.73 8.19
C THR A 179 -6.10 -7.02 8.42
N ARG A 180 -5.55 -7.13 9.64
CA ARG A 180 -4.28 -6.51 10.03
C ARG A 180 -3.12 -7.45 9.70
N ASN A 181 -2.65 -7.38 8.46
CA ASN A 181 -1.53 -8.17 7.96
C ASN A 181 -0.64 -7.42 6.98
N VAL A 182 0.60 -7.89 6.88
CA VAL A 182 1.46 -7.60 5.74
C VAL A 182 1.32 -8.77 4.77
N LEU A 183 0.83 -8.52 3.56
CA LEU A 183 0.82 -9.54 2.51
C LEU A 183 2.02 -9.32 1.59
N VAL A 184 2.80 -10.38 1.37
CA VAL A 184 4.01 -10.33 0.54
C VAL A 184 3.81 -11.21 -0.68
N ASN A 185 3.94 -10.61 -1.87
CA ASN A 185 3.86 -11.33 -3.12
C ASN A 185 5.20 -11.99 -3.43
N THR A 186 5.30 -13.28 -3.14
CA THR A 186 6.52 -14.08 -3.33
C THR A 186 6.94 -14.17 -4.79
N ASP A 187 6.01 -13.97 -5.74
CA ASP A 187 6.32 -13.97 -7.18
C ASP A 187 7.14 -12.73 -7.59
N GLN A 188 7.09 -11.65 -6.80
CA GLN A 188 7.60 -10.33 -7.17
C GLN A 188 8.65 -9.77 -6.20
N ILE A 189 8.57 -10.08 -4.91
CA ILE A 189 9.41 -9.46 -3.87
C ILE A 189 10.91 -9.65 -4.11
N PHE A 190 11.32 -10.74 -4.75
CA PHE A 190 12.73 -11.03 -5.06
C PHE A 190 13.16 -10.64 -6.47
N SER A 191 12.24 -10.12 -7.29
CA SER A 191 12.47 -9.80 -8.71
C SER A 191 12.05 -8.37 -9.10
N SER A 192 11.55 -7.57 -8.15
CA SER A 192 11.01 -6.22 -8.35
C SER A 192 12.06 -5.16 -8.69
N GLY A 193 13.35 -5.46 -8.54
CA GLY A 193 14.45 -4.50 -8.66
C GLY A 193 14.75 -3.71 -7.38
N TRP A 194 13.94 -3.87 -6.33
CA TRP A 194 14.17 -3.35 -4.98
C TRP A 194 14.59 -4.47 -4.04
N SER A 195 15.39 -4.18 -3.02
CA SER A 195 15.69 -5.17 -1.99
C SER A 195 14.45 -5.43 -1.13
N ALA A 196 14.21 -6.69 -0.78
CA ALA A 196 13.06 -7.10 0.03
C ALA A 196 13.02 -6.37 1.39
N GLU A 197 14.18 -6.08 1.99
CA GLU A 197 14.29 -5.30 3.22
C GLU A 197 13.76 -3.87 3.09
N ASN A 198 13.99 -3.20 1.94
CA ASN A 198 13.52 -1.83 1.73
C ASN A 198 12.03 -1.79 1.41
N VAL A 199 11.54 -2.78 0.66
CA VAL A 199 10.09 -2.95 0.45
C VAL A 199 9.40 -3.18 1.79
N LEU A 200 9.91 -4.07 2.63
CA LEU A 200 9.29 -4.32 3.93
C LEU A 200 9.50 -3.17 4.93
N ALA A 201 10.58 -2.40 4.84
CA ALA A 201 10.74 -1.16 5.61
C ALA A 201 9.63 -0.15 5.25
N HIS A 202 9.33 -0.01 3.96
CA HIS A 202 8.22 0.81 3.47
C HIS A 202 6.86 0.33 4.01
N GLU A 203 6.57 -0.96 3.90
CA GLU A 203 5.34 -1.55 4.45
C GLU A 203 5.20 -1.35 5.96
N LEU A 204 6.30 -1.47 6.71
CA LEU A 204 6.32 -1.21 8.14
C LEU A 204 6.11 0.28 8.46
N GLY A 205 6.41 1.17 7.53
CA GLY A 205 6.03 2.58 7.60
C GLY A 205 4.50 2.75 7.64
N HIS A 206 3.76 2.07 6.77
CA HIS A 206 2.30 2.05 6.83
C HIS A 206 1.78 1.48 8.15
N ALA A 207 2.39 0.40 8.63
CA ALA A 207 2.05 -0.18 9.93
C ALA A 207 2.26 0.79 11.11
N LEU A 208 3.12 1.81 10.96
CA LEU A 208 3.32 2.90 11.93
C LEU A 208 2.37 4.09 11.73
N GLY A 209 1.66 4.14 10.60
CA GLY A 209 0.74 5.22 10.24
C GLY A 209 1.27 6.18 9.19
N PHE A 210 2.43 5.94 8.58
CA PHE A 210 2.95 6.78 7.50
C PHE A 210 2.29 6.45 6.16
N ARG A 211 2.10 7.46 5.32
CA ARG A 211 1.59 7.32 3.95
C ARG A 211 2.68 7.63 2.93
N HIS A 212 2.39 7.29 1.67
CA HIS A 212 3.33 7.50 0.57
C HIS A 212 3.78 8.95 0.45
N GLU A 213 5.08 9.17 0.52
CA GLU A 213 5.68 10.41 0.06
C GLU A 213 5.73 10.38 -1.47
N HIS A 214 4.75 11.07 -2.06
CA HIS A 214 4.69 11.48 -3.45
C HIS A 214 3.90 10.59 -4.43
N THR A 215 2.91 11.25 -5.03
CA THR A 215 2.04 10.84 -6.13
C THR A 215 2.38 11.74 -7.35
N ARG A 216 3.47 11.46 -8.10
CA ARG A 216 3.93 12.32 -9.23
C ARG A 216 3.00 11.98 -10.38
N PRO A 217 2.53 12.98 -11.16
CA PRO A 217 1.95 12.72 -12.48
C PRO A 217 2.87 11.88 -13.37
N GLU A 218 4.17 11.93 -13.13
CA GLU A 218 5.21 11.20 -13.85
C GLU A 218 5.48 9.78 -13.30
N ALA A 219 4.97 9.44 -12.12
CA ALA A 219 5.12 8.11 -11.51
C ALA A 219 4.06 7.10 -11.96
N GLY A 220 2.96 7.57 -12.58
CA GLY A 220 1.87 6.71 -13.04
C GLY A 220 1.07 6.08 -11.90
N THR A 221 -0.23 6.33 -11.91
CA THR A 221 -1.28 5.50 -11.25
C THR A 221 -1.31 5.40 -9.72
N CYS A 222 -0.71 6.32 -8.97
CA CYS A 222 -0.88 6.36 -7.51
C CYS A 222 -1.17 7.80 -7.06
N PHE A 223 -2.33 8.03 -6.43
CA PHE A 223 -2.70 9.25 -5.72
C PHE A 223 -3.38 8.85 -4.40
N GLU A 224 -2.94 9.39 -3.25
CA GLU A 224 -3.59 9.24 -1.93
C GLU A 224 -4.18 10.54 -1.39
N ASP A 225 -5.21 10.37 -0.58
CA ASP A 225 -6.20 11.30 -0.05
C ASP A 225 -5.66 12.42 0.92
N ASN A 226 -6.55 13.23 1.52
CA ASN A 226 -6.34 14.51 2.22
C ASN A 226 -6.57 14.45 3.75
N ASN A 227 -6.83 13.30 4.35
CA ASN A 227 -6.97 13.20 5.80
C ASN A 227 -5.58 12.97 6.43
N TRP A 228 -4.75 14.03 6.50
CA TRP A 228 -3.41 13.97 7.10
C TRP A 228 -2.91 15.33 7.64
N ARG A 229 -1.86 15.31 8.47
CA ARG A 229 -1.06 16.50 8.84
C ARG A 229 0.44 16.23 8.73
N PRO A 230 1.26 17.26 8.44
CA PRO A 230 2.71 17.13 8.36
C PRO A 230 3.37 16.87 9.73
N LEU A 231 4.47 16.12 9.72
CA LEU A 231 5.27 15.81 10.92
C LEU A 231 6.39 16.81 11.23
N THR A 232 6.69 17.72 10.30
CA THR A 232 7.59 18.86 10.52
C THR A 232 6.97 20.15 9.94
N PRO A 233 7.24 21.34 10.53
CA PRO A 233 6.70 22.61 10.05
C PRO A 233 7.11 22.99 8.63
#